data_AF-A0A940BKF5-F1
#
_entry.id   AF-A0A940BKF5-F1
#
_cell.length_a   1.000
_cell.length_b   1.000
_cell.length_c   1.000
_cell.angle_alpha   90.00
_cell.angle_beta   90.00
_cell.angle_gamma   90.00
#
_symmetry.space_group_name_H-M   'P 1'
#
loop_
_entity.id
_entity.type
_entity.pdbx_description
1 polymer ?
#
loop_
_entity_poly.entity_id
_entity_poly.type
_entity_poly.pdbx_seq_one_letter_code
_entity_poly.pdbx_strand_id
1 'polypeptide(L)'
;MEFFIKSFDELSAREVYEILRARAEVFVAEQQICCADPDGEDYRCLHVFALEEGNVAAYLRAYPLDGATLKIGRVLTRERGKGLGRNLWSSRSPVCRN
;
A
#
# COMPACT_ATOMS: atom_id res chain seq x y z
N MET A 1 -8.55 -2.29 13.63
CA MET A 1 -7.74 -2.07 12.42
C MET A 1 -8.26 -0.84 11.71
N GLU A 2 -7.43 0.18 11.56
CA GLU A 2 -7.78 1.46 10.94
C GLU A 2 -7.17 1.54 9.53
N PHE A 3 -7.90 2.11 8.58
CA PHE A 3 -7.49 2.25 7.19
C PHE A 3 -7.19 3.70 6.86
N PHE A 4 -6.09 3.91 6.15
CA PHE A 4 -5.59 5.21 5.76
C PHE A 4 -5.43 5.27 4.25
N ILE A 5 -5.73 6.43 3.68
CA ILE A 5 -5.45 6.78 2.29
C ILE A 5 -4.72 8.12 2.32
N LYS A 6 -3.48 8.14 1.85
CA LYS A 6 -2.62 9.32 1.90
C LYS A 6 -1.83 9.45 0.60
N SER A 7 -1.69 10.67 0.11
CA SER A 7 -0.60 11.02 -0.83
C SER A 7 0.75 10.88 -0.13
N PHE A 8 1.83 10.85 -0.90
CA PHE A 8 3.17 10.75 -0.32
C PHE A 8 3.47 11.87 0.69
N ASP A 9 3.09 13.10 0.38
CA ASP A 9 3.35 14.27 1.23
C ASP A 9 2.52 14.30 2.53
N GLU A 10 1.44 13.52 2.60
CA GLU A 10 0.61 13.37 3.81
C GLU A 10 1.13 12.27 4.75
N LEU A 11 2.07 11.44 4.30
CA LEU A 11 2.69 10.42 5.11
C LEU A 11 3.68 11.06 6.09
N SER A 12 3.55 10.68 7.36
CA SER A 12 4.62 10.93 8.33
C SER A 12 5.85 10.07 7.99
N ALA A 13 7.02 10.51 8.42
CA ALA A 13 8.26 9.73 8.26
C ALA A 13 8.14 8.31 8.86
N ARG A 14 7.36 8.16 9.95
CA ARG A 14 7.10 6.86 10.56
C ARG A 14 6.26 5.95 9.66
N GLU A 15 5.20 6.48 9.04
CA GLU A 15 4.37 5.71 8.11
C GLU A 15 5.15 5.30 6.87
N VAL A 16 5.98 6.19 6.32
CA VAL A 16 6.88 5.84 5.21
C VAL A 16 7.77 4.67 5.59
N TYR A 17 8.42 4.74 6.76
CA TYR A 17 9.29 3.67 7.25
C TYR A 17 8.55 2.34 7.40
N GLU A 18 7.39 2.32 8.04
CA GLU A 18 6.63 1.07 8.25
C GLU A 18 6.10 0.47 6.95
N ILE A 19 5.70 1.30 5.98
CA ILE A 19 5.30 0.85 4.64
C ILE A 19 6.48 0.18 3.92
N LEU A 20 7.64 0.84 3.89
CA LEU A 20 8.84 0.30 3.23
C LEU A 20 9.32 -0.98 3.90
N ARG A 21 9.30 -1.02 5.24
CA ARG A 21 9.62 -2.23 6.01
C ARG A 21 8.68 -3.40 5.65
N ALA A 22 7.38 -3.18 5.63
CA ALA A 22 6.42 -4.22 5.28
C ALA A 22 6.60 -4.72 3.83
N ARG A 23 6.90 -3.82 2.89
CA ARG A 23 7.23 -4.18 1.50
C ARG A 23 8.49 -5.02 1.40
N ALA A 24 9.56 -4.64 2.12
CA ALA A 24 10.82 -5.38 2.12
C ALA A 24 10.63 -6.79 2.69
N GLU A 25 9.92 -6.92 3.81
CA GLU A 25 9.66 -8.24 4.41
C GLU A 25 8.86 -9.15 3.46
N VAL A 26 7.79 -8.65 2.84
CA VAL A 26 6.94 -9.47 1.97
C VAL A 26 7.58 -9.71 0.59
N PHE A 27 8.02 -8.66 -0.11
CA PHE A 27 8.47 -8.80 -1.49
C PHE A 27 9.91 -9.29 -1.59
N VAL A 28 10.81 -8.82 -0.72
CA VAL A 28 12.23 -9.20 -0.78
C VAL A 28 12.50 -10.45 0.04
N ALA A 29 12.13 -10.47 1.33
CA ALA A 29 12.49 -11.58 2.21
C ALA A 29 11.63 -12.83 1.97
N GLU A 30 10.30 -12.68 1.88
CA GLU A 30 9.40 -13.84 1.70
C GLU A 30 9.28 -14.28 0.23
N GLN A 31 9.02 -13.34 -0.69
CA GLN A 31 8.74 -13.66 -2.10
C GLN A 31 9.98 -13.67 -2.99
N GLN A 32 11.14 -13.23 -2.49
CA GLN A 32 12.40 -13.17 -3.23
C GLN A 32 12.30 -12.40 -4.55
N ILE A 33 11.42 -11.40 -4.60
CA ILE A 33 11.30 -10.48 -5.74
C ILE A 33 12.48 -9.52 -5.68
N CYS A 34 13.52 -9.82 -6.47
CA CYS A 34 14.71 -9.01 -6.61
C CYS A 34 14.50 -7.84 -7.59
N CYS A 35 13.62 -6.91 -7.26
CA CYS A 35 13.48 -5.63 -7.96
C CYS A 35 13.84 -4.46 -7.04
N ALA A 36 14.19 -3.30 -7.62
CA ALA A 36 14.42 -2.09 -6.85
C ALA A 36 13.15 -1.70 -6.06
N ASP A 37 13.29 -1.64 -4.73
CA ASP A 37 12.27 -1.14 -3.81
C ASP A 37 13.03 -0.35 -2.72
N PRO A 38 12.78 0.97 -2.56
CA PRO A 38 11.84 1.82 -3.30
C PRO A 38 12.27 2.09 -4.76
N ASP A 39 11.30 2.40 -5.64
CA ASP A 39 11.51 2.58 -7.09
C ASP A 39 11.33 4.03 -7.59
N GLY A 40 11.18 4.99 -6.68
CA GLY A 40 10.99 6.42 -7.01
C GLY A 40 9.57 6.78 -7.46
N GLU A 41 8.71 5.79 -7.71
CA GLU A 41 7.31 5.99 -8.09
C GLU A 41 6.42 6.34 -6.90
N ASP A 42 6.91 6.07 -5.70
CA ASP A 42 6.17 6.28 -4.46
C ASP A 42 5.73 7.75 -4.28
N TYR A 43 6.52 8.71 -4.74
CA TYR A 43 6.18 10.14 -4.65
C TYR A 43 4.88 10.54 -5.37
N ARG A 44 4.49 9.83 -6.43
CA ARG A 44 3.30 10.16 -7.23
C ARG A 44 2.08 9.29 -6.92
N CYS A 45 2.20 8.41 -5.93
CA CYS A 45 1.17 7.44 -5.60
C CYS A 45 0.26 7.91 -4.47
N LEU A 46 -0.97 7.42 -4.48
CA LEU A 46 -1.77 7.25 -3.28
C LEU A 46 -1.36 5.95 -2.59
N HIS A 47 -1.19 6.03 -1.28
CA HIS A 47 -0.83 4.94 -0.38
C HIS A 47 -2.07 4.56 0.41
N VAL A 48 -2.54 3.33 0.23
CA VAL A 48 -3.69 2.79 0.96
C VAL A 48 -3.20 1.68 1.87
N PHE A 49 -3.39 1.85 3.17
CA PHE A 49 -2.81 0.93 4.15
C PHE A 49 -3.66 0.79 5.40
N ALA A 50 -3.46 -0.33 6.09
CA ALA A 50 -4.06 -0.60 7.37
C ALA A 50 -2.97 -0.75 8.44
N LEU A 51 -3.19 -0.13 9.59
CA LEU A 51 -2.33 -0.29 10.76
C LEU A 51 -2.95 -1.25 11.77
N GLU A 52 -2.10 -2.12 12.32
CA GLU A 52 -2.38 -2.97 13.47
C GLU A 52 -1.19 -2.90 14.43
N GLU A 53 -1.46 -2.46 15.67
CA GLU A 53 -0.43 -2.27 16.70
C GLU A 53 0.77 -1.42 16.23
N GLY A 54 0.51 -0.44 15.37
CA GLY A 54 1.53 0.45 14.81
C GLY A 54 2.34 -0.11 13.63
N ASN A 55 2.05 -1.34 13.18
CA ASN A 55 2.66 -1.97 12.03
C ASN A 55 1.70 -1.99 10.82
N VAL A 56 2.24 -1.98 9.61
CA VAL A 56 1.45 -2.12 8.38
C VAL A 56 0.99 -3.57 8.22
N ALA A 57 -0.30 -3.82 8.40
CA ALA A 57 -0.92 -5.14 8.25
C ALA A 57 -1.33 -5.43 6.80
N ALA A 58 -1.70 -4.39 6.06
CA ALA A 58 -2.08 -4.48 4.65
C ALA A 58 -1.69 -3.19 3.94
N TYR A 59 -1.26 -3.28 2.69
CA TYR A 59 -0.83 -2.13 1.90
C TYR A 59 -1.09 -2.35 0.40
N LEU A 60 -1.40 -1.26 -0.30
CA LEU A 60 -1.25 -1.12 -1.74
C LEU A 60 -0.90 0.33 -2.07
N ARG A 61 -0.34 0.54 -3.26
CA ARG A 61 -0.28 1.86 -3.86
C ARG A 61 -1.11 1.92 -5.13
N ALA A 62 -1.64 3.09 -5.42
CA ALA A 62 -2.41 3.37 -6.62
C ALA A 62 -2.02 4.70 -7.22
N TYR A 63 -1.97 4.79 -8.55
CA TYR A 63 -1.80 6.05 -9.26
C TYR A 63 -2.55 6.02 -10.59
N PRO A 64 -3.04 7.16 -11.09
CA PRO A 64 -3.67 7.22 -12.40
C PRO A 64 -2.63 6.91 -13.49
N LEU A 65 -2.94 5.95 -14.36
CA LEU A 65 -2.17 5.70 -15.58
C LEU A 65 -2.61 6.65 -16.70
N ASP A 66 -3.92 6.90 -16.77
CA ASP A 66 -4.60 7.82 -17.68
C ASP A 66 -5.89 8.36 -17.02
N GLY A 67 -6.71 9.09 -17.78
CA GLY A 67 -7.95 9.71 -17.27
C GLY A 67 -9.08 8.74 -16.88
N ALA A 68 -8.93 7.44 -17.13
CA ALA A 68 -9.93 6.41 -16.83
C ALA A 68 -9.36 5.19 -16.08
N THR A 69 -8.04 4.99 -16.10
CA THR A 69 -7.37 3.78 -15.59
C THR A 69 -6.49 4.09 -14.41
N LEU A 70 -6.65 3.31 -13.34
CA LEU A 70 -5.78 3.31 -12.17
C LEU A 70 -4.83 2.12 -12.22
N LYS A 71 -3.54 2.38 -12.07
CA LYS A 71 -2.53 1.34 -11.88
C LYS A 71 -2.36 1.08 -10.39
N ILE A 72 -2.51 -0.18 -10.02
CA ILE A 72 -2.35 -0.66 -8.65
C ILE A 72 -1.11 -1.54 -8.58
N GLY A 73 -0.34 -1.39 -7.52
CA GLY A 73 0.88 -2.15 -7.33
C GLY A 73 1.24 -2.32 -5.86
N ARG A 74 2.26 -3.16 -5.63
CA ARG A 74 2.80 -3.45 -4.29
C ARG A 74 1.71 -3.87 -3.29
N VAL A 75 0.74 -4.66 -3.77
CA VAL A 75 -0.36 -5.18 -2.93
C VAL A 75 0.19 -6.25 -2.00
N LEU A 76 0.02 -6.07 -0.69
CA LEU A 76 0.42 -7.02 0.34
C LEU A 76 -0.58 -7.08 1.49
N THR A 77 -0.64 -8.23 2.13
CA THR A 77 -1.33 -8.47 3.40
C THR A 77 -0.46 -9.40 4.23
N ARG A 78 -0.12 -9.03 5.47
CA ARG A 78 0.61 -9.91 6.39
C ARG A 78 -0.27 -11.04 6.93
N GLU A 79 -1.58 -10.82 7.02
CA GLU A 79 -2.54 -11.83 7.44
C GLU A 79 -3.46 -12.24 6.30
N ARG A 80 -3.25 -13.45 5.77
CA ARG A 80 -4.09 -14.03 4.71
C ARG A 80 -5.42 -14.53 5.28
N GLY A 81 -6.46 -14.58 4.45
CA GLY A 81 -7.76 -15.18 4.82
C GLY A 81 -8.68 -14.32 5.69
N LYS A 82 -8.24 -13.16 6.19
CA LYS A 82 -9.07 -12.23 6.98
C LYS A 82 -9.81 -11.17 6.16
N GLY A 83 -9.80 -11.29 4.82
CA GLY A 83 -10.48 -10.35 3.93
C GLY A 83 -9.81 -8.97 3.84
N LEU A 84 -8.59 -8.80 4.33
CA LEU A 84 -7.92 -7.49 4.39
C LEU A 84 -7.72 -6.83 3.02
N GLY A 85 -7.43 -7.61 1.98
CA GLY A 85 -7.36 -7.10 0.60
C GLY A 85 -8.71 -6.57 0.09
N ARG A 86 -9.82 -7.24 0.44
CA ARG A 86 -11.16 -6.76 0.13
C ARG A 86 -11.51 -5.50 0.92
N ASN A 87 -11.05 -5.41 2.15
CA ASN A 87 -11.27 -4.24 2.99
C ASN A 87 -10.45 -3.03 2.50
N LEU A 88 -9.20 -3.23 2.06
CA LEU A 88 -8.39 -2.19 1.37
C LEU A 88 -9.10 -1.65 0.13
N TRP A 89 -9.81 -2.51 -0.60
CA TRP A 89 -10.59 -2.13 -1.78
C TRP A 89 -11.87 -1.37 -1.40
N SER A 90 -12.58 -1.86 -0.38
CA SER A 90 -13.88 -1.32 0.05
C SER A 90 -13.77 -0.04 0.88
N SER A 91 -12.62 0.21 1.52
CA SER A 91 -12.40 1.36 2.39
C SER A 91 -12.29 2.64 1.59
N ARG A 92 -13.43 3.25 1.19
CA ARG A 92 -13.58 4.64 0.67
C ARG A 92 -12.40 5.20 -0.13
N SER A 93 -11.76 4.36 -0.94
CA SER A 93 -10.58 4.76 -1.70
C SER A 93 -11.04 5.56 -2.89
N PRO A 94 -10.40 6.71 -3.23
CA PRO A 94 -10.63 7.41 -4.49
C PRO A 94 -10.49 6.48 -5.70
N VAL A 95 -9.80 5.35 -5.51
CA VAL A 95 -9.57 4.28 -6.50
C VAL A 95 -10.87 3.55 -6.87
N CYS A 96 -11.90 3.59 -6.01
CA CYS A 96 -13.20 2.98 -6.20
C CYS A 96 -14.30 4.05 -6.31
N ARG A 97 -14.18 4.97 -7.27
CA ARG A 97 -15.34 5.74 -7.74
C ARG A 97 -15.68 5.29 -9.14
N ASN A 98 -16.70 4.45 -9.25
CA ASN A 98 -17.58 4.45 -10.43
C ASN A 98 -18.60 5.57 -10.25
#